data_AF-A0A434N5Y1-F1
#
_entry.id   AF-A0A434N5Y1-F1
#
_cell.length_a   1.000
_cell.length_b   1.000
_cell.length_c   1.000
_cell.angle_alpha   90.00
_cell.angle_beta   90.00
_cell.angle_gamma   90.00
#
_symmetry.space_group_name_H-M   'P 1'
#
loop_
_entity.id
_entity.type
_entity.pdbx_description
1 polymer ?
#
loop_
_entity_poly.entity_id
_entity_poly.type
_entity_poly.pdbx_seq_one_letter_code
_entity_poly.pdbx_strand_id
1 'polypeptide(L)'
;MSERHAGAPGQVKEVTSLANPLIKDIRALALKKFRDQQNAFMAEGLKLVIDALDLGWSIRTLVFAKAGRGNAAVAKAAARTG
;
A
#
# COMPACT_ATOMS: atom_id res chain seq x y z
N MET A 1 17.69 10.62 14.38
CA MET A 1 18.24 10.10 13.12
C MET A 1 17.46 8.85 12.77
N SER A 2 16.41 8.95 11.93
CA SER A 2 15.65 7.76 11.53
C SER A 2 16.29 7.15 10.29
N GLU A 3 16.78 5.92 10.46
CA GLU A 3 17.29 5.09 9.38
C GLU A 3 16.22 4.91 8.31
N ARG A 4 16.53 5.36 7.10
CA ARG A 4 15.72 5.06 5.92
C ARG A 4 16.04 3.63 5.50
N HIS A 5 15.29 2.66 6.02
CA HIS A 5 15.23 1.34 5.40
C HIS A 5 14.58 1.52 4.02
N ALA A 6 15.42 1.65 2.99
CA ALA A 6 14.97 1.36 1.63
C ALA A 6 14.70 -0.14 1.59
N GLY A 7 13.48 -0.54 1.92
CA GLY A 7 13.02 -1.92 1.86
C GLY A 7 13.27 -2.47 0.46
N ALA A 8 13.67 -3.75 0.37
CA ALA A 8 13.75 -4.44 -0.91
C ALA A 8 12.42 -4.27 -1.66
N PRO A 9 12.43 -4.12 -3.01
CA PRO A 9 11.21 -3.91 -3.77
C PRO A 9 10.16 -4.96 -3.40
N GLY A 10 9.00 -4.49 -2.94
CA GLY A 10 7.94 -5.36 -2.44
C GLY A 10 7.54 -6.42 -3.45
N GLN A 11 7.30 -7.66 -3.00
CA GLN A 11 6.82 -8.72 -3.88
C GLN A 11 5.36 -8.47 -4.28
N VAL A 12 5.08 -8.49 -5.59
CA VAL A 12 3.70 -8.38 -6.09
C VAL A 12 3.00 -9.72 -5.92
N LYS A 13 1.94 -9.74 -5.11
CA LYS A 13 1.11 -10.92 -4.86
C LYS A 13 -0.28 -10.73 -5.46
N GLU A 14 -0.65 -11.60 -6.41
CA GLU A 14 -2.02 -11.64 -6.92
C GLU A 14 -2.95 -12.29 -5.87
N VAL A 15 -4.06 -11.63 -5.55
CA VAL A 15 -5.06 -12.10 -4.59
C VAL A 15 -6.43 -12.08 -5.25
N THR A 16 -7.08 -13.24 -5.31
CA THR A 16 -8.42 -13.42 -5.90
C THR A 16 -9.49 -13.76 -4.87
N SER A 17 -9.10 -14.21 -3.67
CA SER A 17 -10.02 -14.62 -2.60
C SER A 17 -10.23 -13.53 -1.57
N LEU A 18 -11.51 -13.19 -1.32
CA LEU A 18 -11.91 -12.30 -0.22
C LEU A 18 -11.62 -12.88 1.17
N ALA A 19 -11.46 -14.20 1.28
CA ALA A 19 -11.13 -14.87 2.54
C ALA A 19 -9.66 -14.73 2.93
N ASN A 20 -8.80 -14.21 2.04
CA ASN A 20 -7.38 -14.01 2.30
C ASN A 20 -7.18 -13.12 3.55
N PRO A 21 -6.38 -13.54 4.56
CA PRO A 21 -6.12 -12.75 5.75
C PRO A 21 -5.67 -11.32 5.47
N LEU A 22 -4.84 -11.09 4.45
CA LEU A 22 -4.35 -9.76 4.08
C LEU A 22 -5.49 -8.80 3.71
N ILE A 23 -6.50 -9.31 3.01
CA ILE A 23 -7.67 -8.49 2.62
C ILE A 23 -8.50 -8.15 3.86
N LYS A 24 -8.63 -9.08 4.81
CA LYS A 24 -9.32 -8.83 6.07
C LYS A 24 -8.61 -7.76 6.89
N ASP A 25 -7.29 -7.82 6.98
CA ASP A 25 -6.47 -6.84 7.72
C ASP A 25 -6.57 -5.44 7.11
N ILE A 26 -6.53 -5.32 5.78
CA ILE A 26 -6.71 -4.03 5.09
C ILE A 26 -8.12 -3.49 5.34
N ARG A 27 -9.16 -4.31 5.20
CA ARG A 27 -10.55 -3.91 5.47
C ARG A 27 -10.76 -3.47 6.92
N ALA A 28 -10.05 -4.08 7.86
CA ALA A 28 -10.14 -3.75 9.28
C ALA A 28 -9.71 -2.29 9.57
N LEU A 29 -8.83 -1.69 8.75
CA LEU A 29 -8.41 -0.28 8.88
C LEU A 29 -9.56 0.73 8.71
N ALA A 30 -10.74 0.30 8.24
CA ALA A 30 -11.94 1.12 8.26
C ALA A 30 -12.37 1.51 9.69
N LEU A 31 -12.05 0.69 10.70
CA LEU A 31 -12.41 0.94 12.09
C LEU A 31 -11.26 1.63 12.86
N LYS A 32 -11.62 2.62 13.69
CA LYS A 32 -10.65 3.42 14.46
C LYS A 32 -9.71 2.55 15.32
N LYS A 33 -10.26 1.57 16.04
CA LYS A 33 -9.49 0.64 16.89
C LYS A 33 -8.31 0.01 16.14
N PHE A 34 -8.54 -0.46 14.91
CA PHE A 34 -7.49 -1.10 14.13
C PHE A 34 -6.51 -0.09 13.53
N ARG A 35 -6.95 1.13 13.20
CA ARG A 35 -6.02 2.21 12.80
C ARG A 35 -5.07 2.59 13.93
N ASP A 36 -5.61 2.77 15.13
CA ASP A 36 -4.82 3.12 16.31
C ASP A 36 -3.85 1.98 16.65
N GLN A 37 -4.32 0.74 16.64
CA GLN A 37 -3.51 -0.45 16.97
C GLN A 37 -2.38 -0.67 15.96
N GLN A 38 -2.63 -0.44 14.67
CA GLN A 38 -1.66 -0.69 13.61
C GLN A 38 -0.85 0.56 13.23
N ASN A 39 -1.18 1.72 13.79
CA ASN A 39 -0.69 3.04 13.35
C ASN A 39 -0.73 3.20 11.82
N ALA A 40 -1.84 2.80 11.21
CA ALA A 40 -2.00 2.73 9.77
C ALA A 40 -3.41 3.14 9.34
N PHE A 41 -3.54 3.60 8.11
CA PHE A 41 -4.82 3.96 7.50
C PHE A 41 -4.82 3.61 6.01
N MET A 42 -6.00 3.62 5.40
CA MET A 42 -6.16 3.40 3.97
C MET A 42 -6.42 4.73 3.27
N ALA A 43 -5.74 4.95 2.14
CA ALA A 43 -5.97 6.07 1.24
C ALA A 43 -6.23 5.53 -0.18
N GLU A 44 -7.17 6.15 -0.88
CA GLU A 44 -7.57 5.73 -2.23
C GLU A 44 -7.24 6.80 -3.26
N GLY A 45 -6.88 6.39 -4.47
CA GLY A 45 -6.56 7.29 -5.58
C GLY A 45 -5.06 7.35 -5.87
N LEU A 46 -4.70 7.10 -7.14
CA LEU A 46 -3.30 7.02 -7.58
C LEU A 46 -2.55 8.35 -7.39
N LYS A 47 -3.21 9.48 -7.60
CA LYS A 47 -2.60 10.80 -7.37
C LYS A 47 -2.21 10.99 -5.90
N LEU A 48 -3.10 10.66 -4.96
CA LEU A 48 -2.81 10.79 -3.53
C LEU A 48 -1.66 9.87 -3.09
N VAL A 49 -1.61 8.65 -3.63
CA VAL A 49 -0.51 7.71 -3.41
C VAL A 49 0.82 8.29 -3.89
N ILE A 50 0.86 8.86 -5.11
CA ILE A 50 2.06 9.48 -5.67
C ILE A 50 2.48 10.69 -4.85
N ASP A 51 1.54 11.59 -4.54
CA ASP A 51 1.80 12.79 -3.75
C ASP A 51 2.35 12.41 -2.36
N ALA A 52 1.81 11.38 -1.71
CA ALA A 52 2.31 10.89 -0.43
C ALA A 52 3.75 10.37 -0.53
N LEU A 53 4.05 9.57 -1.55
CA LEU A 53 5.40 9.07 -1.81
C LEU A 53 6.38 10.23 -2.07
N ASP A 54 5.95 11.27 -2.79
CA ASP A 54 6.76 12.45 -3.10
C ASP A 54 6.99 13.33 -1.86
N LEU A 55 6.03 13.36 -0.94
CA LEU A 55 6.15 13.97 0.40
C LEU A 55 6.95 13.10 1.38
N GLY A 56 7.46 11.94 0.97
CA GLY A 56 8.28 11.06 1.80
C GLY A 56 7.50 10.19 2.79
N TRP A 57 6.19 10.05 2.61
CA TRP A 57 5.40 9.09 3.39
C TRP A 57 5.79 7.66 3.01
N SER A 58 5.85 6.79 4.02
CA SER A 58 6.08 5.36 3.80
C SER A 58 4.76 4.63 3.57
N ILE A 59 4.66 3.92 2.45
CA ILE A 59 3.48 3.12 2.12
C ILE A 59 3.77 1.65 2.41
N ARG A 60 3.07 1.10 3.40
CA ARG A 60 3.20 -0.32 3.81
C ARG A 60 2.71 -1.29 2.76
N THR A 61 1.57 -1.00 2.12
CA THR A 61 0.94 -1.87 1.13
C THR A 61 0.28 -1.04 0.04
N LEU A 62 0.61 -1.31 -1.23
CA LEU A 62 -0.10 -0.80 -2.39
C LEU A 62 -1.04 -1.87 -2.94
N VAL A 63 -2.32 -1.53 -3.13
CA VAL A 63 -3.32 -2.41 -3.74
C VAL A 63 -3.79 -1.79 -5.05
N PHE A 64 -3.81 -2.59 -6.11
CA PHE A 64 -4.34 -2.18 -7.41
C PHE A 64 -5.11 -3.32 -8.06
N ALA A 65 -6.09 -2.99 -8.90
CA ALA A 65 -6.85 -3.99 -9.65
C ALA A 65 -5.98 -4.64 -10.72
N LYS A 66 -6.29 -5.88 -11.13
CA LYS A 66 -5.54 -6.60 -12.19
C LYS A 66 -5.38 -5.79 -13.48
N ALA A 67 -6.39 -5.00 -13.84
CA ALA A 67 -6.37 -4.10 -15.00
C ALA A 67 -5.31 -2.98 -14.91
N GLY A 68 -4.82 -2.66 -13.71
CA GLY A 68 -3.73 -1.70 -13.51
C GLY A 68 -2.34 -2.27 -13.82
N ARG A 69 -2.22 -3.58 -14.09
CA ARG A 69 -0.95 -4.20 -14.48
C ARG A 69 -0.49 -3.65 -15.84
N GLY A 70 0.77 -3.26 -15.94
CA GLY A 70 1.33 -2.63 -17.15
C GLY A 70 1.15 -1.11 -17.21
N ASN A 71 0.39 -0.50 -16.29
CA ASN A 71 0.35 0.95 -16.17
C ASN A 71 1.66 1.46 -15.55
N ALA A 72 2.38 2.31 -16.27
CA ALA A 72 3.68 2.85 -15.86
C ALA A 72 3.61 3.62 -14.52
N ALA A 73 2.53 4.36 -14.26
CA ALA A 73 2.36 5.10 -13.01
C ALA A 73 2.15 4.14 -11.82
N VAL A 74 1.40 3.06 -12.01
CA VAL A 74 1.21 2.01 -10.99
C VAL A 74 2.54 1.29 -10.73
N ALA A 75 3.29 0.95 -11.77
CA ALA A 75 4.60 0.32 -11.63
C ALA A 75 5.60 1.21 -10.88
N LYS A 76 5.62 2.51 -11.20
CA LYS A 76 6.48 3.50 -10.50
C LYS A 76 6.11 3.64 -9.03
N ALA A 77 4.82 3.65 -8.71
CA ALA A 77 4.36 3.66 -7.32
C ALA A 77 4.77 2.37 -6.58
N ALA A 78 4.51 1.20 -7.19
CA ALA A 78 4.85 -0.10 -6.61
C ALA A 78 6.36 -0.27 -6.34
N ALA A 79 7.21 0.26 -7.21
CA ALA A 79 8.68 0.23 -7.03
C ALA A 79 9.17 1.04 -5.83
N ARG A 80 8.34 1.93 -5.27
CA ARG A 80 8.65 2.80 -4.12
C ARG A 80 7.93 2.38 -2.85
N THR A 81 7.18 1.27 -2.89
CA THR A 81 6.50 0.70 -1.71
C THR A 81 7.23 -0.54 -1.23
N GLY A 82 7.55 -0.60 0.06
CA GLY A 82 8.32 -1.69 0.68
C GLY A 82 8.69 -1.36 2.11
#